data_AF-A0A800MAP4-F1
#
_entry.id   AF-A0A800MAP4-F1
#
_cell.length_a   1.000
_cell.length_b   1.000
_cell.length_c   1.000
_cell.angle_alpha   90.00
_cell.angle_beta   90.00
_cell.angle_gamma   90.00
#
_symmetry.space_group_name_H-M   'P 1'
#
loop_
_entity.id
_entity.type
_entity.pdbx_description
1 polymer ?
#
loop_
_entity_poly.entity_id
_entity_poly.type
_entity_poly.pdbx_seq_one_letter_code
_entity_poly.pdbx_strand_id
1 'polypeptide(L)'
;MRTVNIGIIGGGTVGGGVVRALRRNGALMASRLGVRLRVARIAVRSHRKKRAVKLPAALLTTDWREIVEDPKIDLVVELMGGTTTAKDVVLAALRAGKPVVTANKALLAFHGEKLFAASEKSGANLYYEASVAGGVPIIKLLREGLIGNRVTELYGILNGTCNFILTQMQENGMGFDEAVAEAQAKGFAEADPSMDIDGHDAAHKVGILASLAHGFWVKPKRVYTEGIRHVTPADLEFADQLGYRIKLLGTVKSSKAGPVQVTMYPALVPKSHVLASVGGVYNAIYLKGDVLGDTLYYGQGAGQDATASAVLGDIADAALDMKHDSPERVRAFTPHEANGEVGAIDDVVNSYYLRLNVLDRPGVLNQVASILAKAKIGIASVLQPEGQQGKNILLVLMLHAAPEAALAKALKAIGKLAAVKKPTMIRVEHFD
;
A
#
# COMPACT_ATOMS: atom_id res chain seq x y z
N MET A 1 31.37 -0.76 -24.40
CA MET A 1 30.25 -0.50 -23.48
C MET A 1 30.53 -1.20 -22.16
N ARG A 2 30.53 -0.48 -21.03
CA ARG A 2 30.69 -1.09 -19.69
C ARG A 2 29.64 -2.18 -19.49
N THR A 3 30.00 -3.25 -18.79
CA THR A 3 29.04 -4.30 -18.38
C THR A 3 28.85 -4.23 -16.87
N VAL A 4 27.60 -4.20 -16.42
CA VAL A 4 27.21 -4.28 -15.01
C VAL A 4 26.74 -5.70 -14.72
N ASN A 5 27.41 -6.36 -13.78
CA ASN A 5 27.13 -7.72 -13.33
C ASN A 5 26.14 -7.72 -12.19
N ILE A 6 25.02 -8.39 -12.40
CA ILE A 6 23.89 -8.41 -11.49
C ILE A 6 23.86 -9.76 -10.77
N GLY A 7 23.83 -9.70 -9.44
CA GLY A 7 23.56 -10.83 -8.57
C GLY A 7 22.14 -10.82 -8.05
N ILE A 8 21.37 -11.89 -8.26
CA ILE A 8 19.95 -11.95 -7.88
C ILE A 8 19.71 -12.80 -6.63
N ILE A 9 19.29 -12.10 -5.59
CA ILE A 9 18.51 -12.40 -4.38
C ILE A 9 17.18 -13.15 -4.52
N GLY A 10 17.11 -14.32 -5.15
CA GLY A 10 15.85 -15.09 -5.19
C GLY A 10 15.24 -15.23 -6.58
N GLY A 11 15.07 -16.47 -7.02
CA GLY A 11 14.55 -16.85 -8.34
C GLY A 11 13.10 -17.32 -8.32
N GLY A 12 12.23 -16.61 -7.58
CA GLY A 12 10.79 -16.86 -7.53
C GLY A 12 10.04 -16.27 -8.72
N THR A 13 8.76 -15.91 -8.53
CA THR A 13 7.92 -15.29 -9.57
C THR A 13 8.55 -14.00 -10.09
N VAL A 14 8.82 -13.02 -9.21
CA VAL A 14 9.40 -11.73 -9.59
C VAL A 14 10.83 -11.89 -10.13
N GLY A 15 11.72 -12.59 -9.42
CA GLY A 15 13.10 -12.80 -9.89
C GLY A 15 13.19 -13.53 -11.23
N GLY A 16 12.32 -14.52 -11.47
CA GLY A 16 12.17 -15.13 -12.79
C GLY A 16 11.68 -14.14 -13.85
N GLY A 17 10.74 -13.26 -13.49
CA GLY A 17 10.24 -12.18 -14.34
C GLY A 17 11.36 -11.24 -14.78
N VAL A 18 12.19 -10.79 -13.84
CA VAL A 18 13.37 -9.93 -14.10
C VAL A 18 14.34 -10.62 -15.06
N VAL A 19 14.69 -11.89 -14.81
CA VAL A 19 15.59 -12.64 -15.71
C VAL A 19 15.00 -12.79 -17.11
N ARG A 20 13.70 -13.12 -17.21
CA ARG A 20 13.00 -13.23 -18.51
C ARG A 20 13.02 -11.91 -19.25
N ALA A 21 12.71 -10.81 -18.58
CA ALA A 21 12.65 -9.49 -19.16
C ALA A 21 14.04 -8.97 -19.57
N LEU A 22 15.09 -9.21 -18.79
CA LEU A 22 16.48 -8.90 -19.18
C LEU A 22 16.93 -9.70 -20.40
N ARG A 23 16.54 -10.98 -20.52
CA ARG A 23 16.83 -11.77 -21.73
C ARG A 23 16.13 -11.21 -22.97
N ARG A 24 14.88 -10.78 -22.82
CA ARG A 24 14.06 -10.26 -23.92
C ARG A 24 14.48 -8.85 -24.33
N ASN A 25 14.71 -7.97 -23.37
CA ASN A 25 14.84 -6.52 -23.56
C ASN A 25 16.24 -5.99 -23.21
N GLY A 26 17.20 -6.85 -22.83
CA GLY A 26 18.53 -6.40 -22.40
C GLY A 26 19.29 -5.61 -23.46
N ALA A 27 19.13 -5.95 -24.75
CA ALA A 27 19.71 -5.17 -25.85
C ALA A 27 19.07 -3.77 -25.97
N LEU A 28 17.75 -3.67 -25.81
CA LEU A 28 17.02 -2.40 -25.79
C LEU A 28 17.42 -1.54 -24.58
N MET A 29 17.55 -2.14 -23.39
CA MET A 29 18.05 -1.44 -22.21
C MET A 29 19.48 -0.96 -22.45
N ALA A 30 20.35 -1.81 -23.01
CA ALA A 30 21.72 -1.43 -23.29
C ALA A 30 21.85 -0.27 -24.29
N SER A 31 20.99 -0.21 -25.31
CA SER A 31 20.99 0.92 -26.26
C SER A 31 20.52 2.23 -25.62
N ARG A 32 19.61 2.17 -24.64
CA ARG A 32 19.12 3.35 -23.90
C ARG A 32 20.09 3.84 -22.83
N LEU A 33 20.71 2.92 -22.10
CA LEU A 33 21.59 3.23 -20.97
C LEU A 33 23.05 3.48 -21.39
N GLY A 34 23.46 2.90 -22.52
CA GLY A 34 24.88 2.82 -22.90
C GLY A 34 25.69 1.92 -21.95
N VAL A 35 25.04 0.96 -21.29
CA VAL A 35 25.63 -0.03 -20.38
C VAL A 35 25.00 -1.40 -20.65
N ARG A 36 25.81 -2.47 -20.71
CA ARG A 36 25.29 -3.84 -20.82
C ARG A 36 24.95 -4.39 -19.45
N LEU A 37 23.78 -4.99 -19.32
CA LEU A 37 23.34 -5.65 -18.09
C LEU A 37 23.53 -7.16 -18.21
N ARG A 38 24.21 -7.79 -17.25
CA ARG A 38 24.47 -9.24 -17.26
C ARG A 38 24.11 -9.85 -15.92
N VAL A 39 23.14 -10.77 -15.91
CA VAL A 39 22.89 -11.61 -14.73
C VAL A 39 24.04 -12.60 -14.59
N ALA A 40 24.82 -12.44 -13.52
CA ALA A 40 26.03 -13.22 -13.29
C ALA A 40 25.80 -14.39 -12.32
N ARG A 41 24.91 -14.24 -11.34
CA ARG A 41 24.59 -15.30 -10.38
C ARG A 41 23.20 -15.10 -9.78
N ILE A 42 22.55 -16.19 -9.38
CA ILE A 42 21.20 -16.19 -8.82
C ILE A 42 21.17 -17.13 -7.62
N ALA A 43 20.98 -16.60 -6.42
CA ALA A 43 20.82 -17.40 -5.23
C ALA A 43 19.36 -17.81 -5.05
N VAL A 44 19.14 -19.10 -4.77
CA VAL A 44 17.82 -19.71 -4.58
C VAL A 44 17.88 -20.71 -3.43
N ARG A 45 16.76 -20.90 -2.71
CA ARG A 45 16.71 -21.91 -1.64
C ARG A 45 16.88 -23.35 -2.13
N SER A 46 16.43 -23.65 -3.34
CA SER A 46 16.51 -25.00 -3.91
C SER A 46 16.65 -24.95 -5.43
N HIS A 47 17.62 -25.70 -5.96
CA HIS A 47 17.83 -25.85 -7.40
C HIS A 47 16.67 -26.64 -8.04
N ARG A 48 16.04 -27.55 -7.28
CA ARG A 48 15.01 -28.49 -7.77
C ARG A 48 13.60 -27.90 -7.86
N LYS A 49 13.35 -26.73 -7.25
CA LYS A 49 12.03 -26.08 -7.29
C LYS A 49 11.60 -25.81 -8.73
N LYS A 50 10.43 -26.31 -9.15
CA LYS A 50 9.83 -25.95 -10.44
C LYS A 50 9.50 -24.45 -10.44
N ARG A 51 9.78 -23.78 -11.56
CA ARG A 51 9.59 -22.34 -11.76
C ARG A 51 8.95 -22.11 -13.11
N ALA A 52 8.08 -21.10 -13.20
CA ALA A 52 7.50 -20.70 -14.48
C ALA A 52 8.57 -20.21 -15.48
N VAL A 53 9.65 -19.58 -14.98
CA VAL A 53 10.79 -19.16 -15.81
C VAL A 53 11.98 -20.08 -15.58
N LYS A 54 12.52 -20.65 -16.67
CA LYS A 54 13.72 -21.50 -16.64
C LYS A 54 14.97 -20.65 -16.44
N LEU A 55 15.57 -20.75 -15.25
CA LEU A 55 16.84 -20.12 -14.89
C LEU A 55 18.02 -21.01 -15.35
N PRO A 56 19.16 -20.46 -15.79
CA PRO A 56 20.29 -21.28 -16.24
C PRO A 56 20.94 -21.93 -15.02
N ALA A 57 21.06 -23.26 -15.04
CA ALA A 57 21.60 -24.02 -13.91
C ALA A 57 23.01 -23.55 -13.49
N ALA A 58 23.84 -23.16 -14.46
CA ALA A 58 25.20 -22.68 -14.23
C ALA A 58 25.28 -21.36 -13.43
N LEU A 59 24.19 -20.58 -13.35
CA LEU A 59 24.15 -19.35 -12.58
C LEU A 59 23.54 -19.55 -11.18
N LEU A 60 23.00 -20.73 -10.88
CA LEU A 60 22.30 -20.98 -9.62
C LEU A 60 23.29 -21.29 -8.49
N THR A 61 23.02 -20.73 -7.33
CA THR A 61 23.65 -21.10 -6.06
C THR A 61 22.61 -21.17 -4.94
N THR A 62 22.93 -21.89 -3.87
CA THR A 62 22.15 -21.87 -2.63
C THR A 62 22.72 -20.94 -1.56
N ASP A 63 23.91 -20.38 -1.77
CA ASP A 63 24.53 -19.44 -0.86
C ASP A 63 24.49 -18.02 -1.43
N TRP A 64 23.80 -17.12 -0.74
CA TRP A 64 23.73 -15.71 -1.13
C TRP A 64 25.03 -14.96 -0.87
N ARG A 65 25.93 -15.48 0.00
CA ARG A 65 27.23 -14.87 0.28
C ARG A 65 28.13 -14.83 -0.93
N GLU A 66 28.09 -15.90 -1.74
CA GLU A 66 28.77 -15.97 -3.04
C GLU A 66 28.36 -14.86 -4.03
N ILE A 67 27.28 -14.13 -3.75
CA ILE A 67 26.85 -12.98 -4.56
C ILE A 67 27.33 -11.67 -3.94
N VAL A 68 27.08 -11.45 -2.65
CA VAL A 68 27.42 -10.16 -2.03
C VAL A 68 28.92 -10.00 -1.77
N GLU A 69 29.65 -11.10 -1.65
CA GLU A 69 31.11 -11.11 -1.42
C GLU A 69 31.92 -11.19 -2.73
N ASP A 70 31.29 -11.52 -3.87
CA ASP A 70 31.99 -11.62 -5.15
C ASP A 70 32.37 -10.21 -5.66
N PRO A 71 33.68 -9.91 -5.82
CA PRO A 71 34.13 -8.60 -6.31
C PRO A 71 33.71 -8.35 -7.77
N LYS A 72 33.32 -9.38 -8.53
CA LYS A 72 32.85 -9.24 -9.91
C LYS A 72 31.38 -8.85 -10.00
N ILE A 73 30.60 -8.96 -8.92
CA ILE A 73 29.21 -8.51 -8.87
C ILE A 73 29.17 -7.02 -8.58
N ASP A 74 28.53 -6.27 -9.46
CA ASP A 74 28.42 -4.82 -9.41
C ASP A 74 27.15 -4.38 -8.65
N LEU A 75 26.05 -5.11 -8.83
CA LEU A 75 24.72 -4.76 -8.34
C LEU A 75 24.03 -5.98 -7.72
N VAL A 76 23.43 -5.83 -6.54
CA VAL A 76 22.64 -6.88 -5.87
C VAL A 76 21.15 -6.58 -5.98
N VAL A 77 20.36 -7.56 -6.42
CA VAL A 77 18.91 -7.44 -6.57
C VAL A 77 18.23 -8.41 -5.61
N GLU A 78 17.70 -7.91 -4.50
CA GLU A 78 17.05 -8.68 -3.43
C GLU A 78 15.54 -8.84 -3.70
N LEU A 79 15.09 -10.07 -3.94
CA LEU A 79 13.72 -10.43 -4.29
C LEU A 79 13.26 -11.67 -3.51
N MET A 80 13.79 -11.85 -2.29
CA MET A 80 13.35 -12.91 -1.40
C MET A 80 12.19 -12.43 -0.54
N GLY A 81 11.38 -13.38 -0.07
CA GLY A 81 10.38 -13.10 0.96
C GLY A 81 11.01 -13.09 2.36
N GLY A 82 10.29 -12.52 3.32
CA GLY A 82 10.70 -12.45 4.72
C GLY A 82 11.66 -11.30 5.02
N THR A 83 11.94 -11.05 6.30
CA THR A 83 12.71 -9.88 6.76
C THR A 83 14.07 -10.24 7.32
N THR A 84 14.23 -11.44 7.91
CA THR A 84 15.45 -11.83 8.64
C THR A 84 16.66 -11.97 7.71
N THR A 85 16.69 -12.98 6.84
CA THR A 85 17.80 -13.19 5.91
C THR A 85 17.89 -12.07 4.88
N ALA A 86 16.76 -11.51 4.46
CA ALA A 86 16.72 -10.39 3.51
C ALA A 86 17.48 -9.18 4.05
N LYS A 87 17.27 -8.82 5.33
CA LYS A 87 18.03 -7.76 6.01
C LYS A 87 19.53 -8.04 6.00
N ASP A 88 19.94 -9.27 6.29
CA ASP A 88 21.36 -9.62 6.36
C ASP A 88 22.04 -9.53 4.98
N VAL A 89 21.34 -9.96 3.93
CA VAL A 89 21.76 -9.80 2.52
C VAL A 89 21.95 -8.32 2.17
N VAL A 90 20.94 -7.49 2.39
CA VAL A 90 20.99 -6.07 2.01
C VAL A 90 22.10 -5.35 2.77
N LEU A 91 22.21 -5.57 4.09
CA LEU A 91 23.28 -4.96 4.89
C LEU A 91 24.68 -5.45 4.50
N ALA A 92 24.83 -6.71 4.11
CA ALA A 92 26.12 -7.21 3.63
C ALA A 92 26.51 -6.59 2.28
N ALA A 93 25.57 -6.52 1.33
CA ALA A 93 25.80 -5.91 0.02
C ALA A 93 26.17 -4.41 0.13
N LEU A 94 25.40 -3.64 0.91
CA LEU A 94 25.69 -2.22 1.13
C LEU A 94 27.05 -2.03 1.80
N ARG A 95 27.39 -2.82 2.83
CA ARG A 95 28.73 -2.76 3.47
C ARG A 95 29.87 -3.10 2.52
N ALA A 96 29.61 -3.92 1.50
CA ALA A 96 30.58 -4.23 0.45
C ALA A 96 30.65 -3.13 -0.64
N GLY A 97 29.95 -2.00 -0.46
CA GLY A 97 29.90 -0.90 -1.43
C GLY A 97 29.06 -1.20 -2.68
N LYS A 98 28.24 -2.26 -2.65
CA LYS A 98 27.42 -2.66 -3.80
C LYS A 98 26.03 -2.03 -3.68
N PRO A 99 25.55 -1.28 -4.69
CA PRO A 99 24.17 -0.83 -4.72
C PRO A 99 23.20 -2.02 -4.64
N VAL A 100 22.02 -1.76 -4.07
CA VAL A 100 21.00 -2.78 -3.87
C VAL A 100 19.67 -2.33 -4.46
N VAL A 101 19.00 -3.21 -5.21
CA VAL A 101 17.59 -3.07 -5.60
C VAL A 101 16.76 -4.07 -4.80
N THR A 102 15.65 -3.65 -4.18
CA THR A 102 14.74 -4.57 -3.46
C THR A 102 13.27 -4.32 -3.76
N ALA A 103 12.46 -5.39 -3.77
CA ALA A 103 11.00 -5.30 -3.81
C ALA A 103 10.35 -5.56 -2.43
N ASN A 104 11.15 -5.64 -1.37
CA ASN A 104 10.73 -6.16 -0.08
C ASN A 104 10.16 -5.07 0.83
N LYS A 105 8.88 -4.76 0.63
CA LYS A 105 8.11 -3.80 1.43
C LYS A 105 8.12 -4.08 2.93
N ALA A 106 8.03 -5.33 3.36
CA ALA A 106 8.05 -5.68 4.78
C ALA A 106 9.43 -5.40 5.38
N LEU A 107 10.50 -5.76 4.67
CA LEU A 107 11.87 -5.44 5.08
C LEU A 107 12.05 -3.93 5.26
N LEU A 108 11.61 -3.12 4.29
CA LEU A 108 11.68 -1.66 4.39
C LEU A 108 10.85 -1.15 5.57
N ALA A 109 9.60 -1.57 5.69
CA ALA A 109 8.72 -1.10 6.75
C ALA A 109 9.29 -1.34 8.16
N PHE A 110 9.90 -2.52 8.40
CA PHE A 110 10.45 -2.87 9.72
C PHE A 110 11.92 -2.46 9.94
N HIS A 111 12.72 -2.32 8.88
CA HIS A 111 14.16 -2.12 8.98
C HIS A 111 14.71 -0.94 8.16
N GLY A 112 13.85 -0.14 7.52
CA GLY A 112 14.19 0.96 6.62
C GLY A 112 15.25 1.89 7.19
N GLU A 113 15.02 2.46 8.38
CA GLU A 113 16.00 3.35 9.06
C GLU A 113 17.41 2.74 9.10
N LYS A 114 17.51 1.46 9.46
CA LYS A 114 18.79 0.75 9.54
C LYS A 114 19.41 0.53 8.16
N LEU A 115 18.61 0.25 7.14
CA LEU A 115 19.08 0.03 5.77
C LEU A 115 19.55 1.34 5.13
N PHE A 116 18.81 2.44 5.32
CA PHE A 116 19.19 3.76 4.80
C PHE A 116 20.45 4.28 5.48
N ALA A 117 20.59 4.12 6.79
CA ALA A 117 21.82 4.47 7.50
C ALA A 117 23.03 3.65 7.00
N ALA A 118 22.83 2.37 6.66
CA ALA A 118 23.89 1.54 6.08
C ALA A 118 24.24 1.99 4.65
N SER A 119 23.24 2.36 3.85
CA SER A 119 23.41 2.93 2.50
C SER A 119 24.24 4.21 2.57
N GLU A 120 23.84 5.18 3.39
CA GLU A 120 24.56 6.44 3.59
C GLU A 120 26.00 6.22 4.07
N LYS A 121 26.22 5.35 5.06
CA LYS A 121 27.57 5.05 5.56
C LYS A 121 28.49 4.44 4.50
N SER A 122 27.95 3.67 3.57
CA SER A 122 28.73 2.97 2.55
C SER A 122 28.94 3.74 1.25
N GLY A 123 28.16 4.80 1.01
CA GLY A 123 28.04 5.46 -0.29
C GLY A 123 27.33 4.63 -1.36
N ALA A 124 26.95 3.37 -1.07
CA ALA A 124 26.18 2.53 -1.97
C ALA A 124 24.68 2.77 -1.80
N ASN A 125 23.97 2.96 -2.90
CA ASN A 125 22.55 3.33 -2.88
C ASN A 125 21.62 2.12 -2.69
N LEU A 126 20.42 2.38 -2.19
CA LEU A 126 19.33 1.42 -2.04
C LEU A 126 18.11 1.90 -2.83
N TYR A 127 17.73 1.14 -3.86
CA TYR A 127 16.59 1.36 -4.72
C TYR A 127 15.47 0.38 -4.37
N TYR A 128 14.22 0.84 -4.43
CA TYR A 128 13.10 0.06 -3.91
C TYR A 128 11.74 0.43 -4.51
N GLU A 129 11.70 0.89 -5.76
CA GLU A 129 10.45 1.23 -6.46
C GLU A 129 9.46 0.07 -6.41
N ALA A 130 9.94 -1.15 -6.67
CA ALA A 130 9.14 -2.36 -6.72
C ALA A 130 8.48 -2.76 -5.39
N SER A 131 8.81 -2.08 -4.28
CA SER A 131 8.22 -2.35 -2.97
C SER A 131 6.80 -1.79 -2.81
N VAL A 132 6.44 -0.75 -3.57
CA VAL A 132 5.13 -0.10 -3.47
C VAL A 132 4.48 -0.01 -4.84
N ALA A 133 3.19 -0.35 -4.91
CA ALA A 133 2.34 -0.18 -6.09
C ALA A 133 2.81 -0.87 -7.40
N GLY A 134 3.67 -1.88 -7.31
CA GLY A 134 3.95 -2.79 -8.42
C GLY A 134 4.62 -2.09 -9.59
N GLY A 135 3.86 -1.86 -10.68
CA GLY A 135 4.36 -1.19 -11.89
C GLY A 135 4.17 0.33 -11.90
N VAL A 136 3.55 0.91 -10.89
CA VAL A 136 3.33 2.37 -10.79
C VAL A 136 4.58 3.03 -10.19
N PRO A 137 5.24 3.98 -10.87
CA PRO A 137 6.54 4.55 -10.45
C PRO A 137 6.38 5.64 -9.38
N ILE A 138 5.75 5.30 -8.25
CA ILE A 138 5.34 6.25 -7.22
C ILE A 138 6.50 6.69 -6.32
N ILE A 139 7.45 5.80 -6.02
CA ILE A 139 8.59 6.13 -5.15
C ILE A 139 9.51 7.11 -5.86
N LYS A 140 9.84 6.86 -7.12
CA LYS A 140 10.63 7.74 -7.98
C LYS A 140 9.95 9.07 -8.17
N LEU A 141 8.64 9.09 -8.38
CA LEU A 141 7.89 10.33 -8.45
C LEU A 141 8.06 11.16 -7.16
N LEU A 142 7.83 10.57 -5.98
CA LEU A 142 7.97 11.27 -4.70
C LEU A 142 9.41 11.73 -4.41
N ARG A 143 10.41 10.91 -4.79
CA ARG A 143 11.82 11.21 -4.52
C ARG A 143 12.46 12.19 -5.49
N GLU A 144 12.03 12.18 -6.76
CA GLU A 144 12.70 12.91 -7.85
C GLU A 144 11.74 13.87 -8.55
N GLY A 145 10.59 13.37 -9.01
CA GLY A 145 9.66 14.14 -9.85
C GLY A 145 8.93 15.27 -9.12
N LEU A 146 8.65 15.08 -7.82
CA LEU A 146 7.88 16.01 -7.00
C LEU A 146 8.72 16.72 -5.95
N ILE A 147 10.04 16.78 -6.12
CA ILE A 147 10.96 17.39 -5.15
C ILE A 147 10.63 18.86 -4.81
N GLY A 148 9.97 19.57 -5.72
CA GLY A 148 9.51 20.96 -5.53
C GLY A 148 8.11 21.10 -4.90
N ASN A 149 7.50 20.02 -4.43
CA ASN A 149 6.13 20.01 -3.91
C ASN A 149 6.08 19.54 -2.46
N ARG A 150 5.20 20.14 -1.67
CA ARG A 150 4.73 19.58 -0.42
C ARG A 150 3.48 18.76 -0.69
N VAL A 151 3.53 17.47 -0.40
CA VAL A 151 2.36 16.60 -0.47
C VAL A 151 1.45 16.94 0.71
N THR A 152 0.27 17.49 0.43
CA THR A 152 -0.71 17.81 1.48
C THR A 152 -1.60 16.62 1.77
N GLU A 153 -1.96 15.87 0.72
CA GLU A 153 -2.81 14.68 0.81
C GLU A 153 -2.35 13.58 -0.16
N LEU A 154 -2.43 12.34 0.30
CA LEU A 154 -2.20 11.14 -0.50
C LEU A 154 -3.27 10.11 -0.16
N TYR A 155 -3.95 9.60 -1.17
CA TYR A 155 -4.91 8.52 -1.02
C TYR A 155 -4.52 7.36 -1.95
N GLY A 156 -4.46 6.16 -1.40
CA GLY A 156 -3.96 4.99 -2.10
C GLY A 156 -4.88 3.79 -2.00
N ILE A 157 -5.32 3.27 -3.14
CA ILE A 157 -5.81 1.89 -3.27
C ILE A 157 -4.56 1.04 -3.51
N LEU A 158 -4.04 0.45 -2.44
CA LEU A 158 -2.68 -0.16 -2.42
C LEU A 158 -2.69 -1.69 -2.39
N ASN A 159 -3.86 -2.32 -2.32
CA ASN A 159 -4.01 -3.78 -2.27
C ASN A 159 -5.06 -4.26 -3.29
N GLY A 160 -4.58 -4.93 -4.35
CA GLY A 160 -5.42 -5.44 -5.42
C GLY A 160 -6.38 -6.55 -4.98
N THR A 161 -6.02 -7.36 -3.97
CA THR A 161 -6.89 -8.42 -3.44
C THR A 161 -8.13 -7.83 -2.78
N CYS A 162 -7.96 -6.88 -1.87
CA CYS A 162 -9.06 -6.17 -1.22
C CYS A 162 -9.89 -5.38 -2.22
N ASN A 163 -9.26 -4.70 -3.18
CA ASN A 163 -9.98 -3.95 -4.19
C ASN A 163 -10.82 -4.88 -5.09
N PHE A 164 -10.28 -6.05 -5.44
CA PHE A 164 -11.02 -7.07 -6.18
C PHE A 164 -12.22 -7.59 -5.38
N ILE A 165 -12.03 -7.96 -4.12
CA ILE A 165 -13.10 -8.45 -3.23
C ILE A 165 -14.23 -7.41 -3.14
N LEU A 166 -13.89 -6.16 -2.81
CA LEU A 166 -14.88 -5.08 -2.73
C LEU A 166 -15.57 -4.81 -4.08
N THR A 167 -14.84 -4.94 -5.20
CA THR A 167 -15.42 -4.81 -6.54
C THR A 167 -16.45 -5.93 -6.80
N GLN A 168 -16.10 -7.18 -6.52
CA GLN A 168 -17.01 -8.33 -6.72
C GLN A 168 -18.26 -8.23 -5.84
N MET A 169 -18.10 -7.84 -4.57
CA MET A 169 -19.24 -7.65 -3.68
C MET A 169 -20.13 -6.50 -4.15
N GLN A 170 -19.56 -5.41 -4.66
CA GLN A 170 -20.31 -4.23 -5.11
C GLN A 170 -21.05 -4.47 -6.43
N GLU A 171 -20.38 -5.07 -7.41
CA GLU A 171 -20.91 -5.18 -8.78
C GLU A 171 -21.77 -6.44 -8.98
N ASN A 172 -21.43 -7.52 -8.29
CA ASN A 172 -22.10 -8.82 -8.45
C ASN A 172 -22.94 -9.21 -7.23
N GLY A 173 -23.01 -8.36 -6.19
CA GLY A 173 -23.79 -8.61 -4.98
C GLY A 173 -23.29 -9.80 -4.15
N MET A 174 -22.04 -10.22 -4.32
CA MET A 174 -21.47 -11.39 -3.64
C MET A 174 -21.32 -11.17 -2.14
N GLY A 175 -21.41 -12.28 -1.39
CA GLY A 175 -21.01 -12.30 0.01
C GLY A 175 -19.49 -12.14 0.18
N PHE A 176 -19.04 -11.70 1.36
CA PHE A 176 -17.61 -11.51 1.64
C PHE A 176 -16.79 -12.80 1.43
N ASP A 177 -17.23 -13.91 2.03
CA ASP A 177 -16.52 -15.19 1.95
C ASP A 177 -16.52 -15.77 0.53
N GLU A 178 -17.58 -15.54 -0.23
CA GLU A 178 -17.70 -15.93 -1.64
C GLU A 178 -16.70 -15.14 -2.51
N ALA A 179 -16.63 -13.82 -2.33
CA ALA A 179 -15.69 -12.97 -3.05
C ALA A 179 -14.22 -13.30 -2.69
N VAL A 180 -13.94 -13.67 -1.44
CA VAL A 180 -12.62 -14.19 -1.03
C VAL A 180 -12.31 -15.50 -1.74
N ALA A 181 -13.25 -16.45 -1.76
CA ALA A 181 -13.07 -17.74 -2.45
C ALA A 181 -12.83 -17.55 -3.96
N GLU A 182 -13.53 -16.61 -4.59
CA GLU A 182 -13.30 -16.26 -5.99
C GLU A 182 -11.91 -15.64 -6.21
N ALA A 183 -11.47 -14.74 -5.33
CA ALA A 183 -10.14 -14.18 -5.39
C ALA A 183 -9.06 -15.27 -5.26
N GLN A 184 -9.27 -16.28 -4.42
CA GLN A 184 -8.37 -17.44 -4.28
C GLN A 184 -8.37 -18.31 -5.53
N ALA A 185 -9.54 -18.61 -6.09
CA ALA A 185 -9.68 -19.41 -7.31
C ALA A 185 -8.99 -18.75 -8.52
N LYS A 186 -9.04 -17.42 -8.61
CA LYS A 186 -8.35 -16.62 -9.63
C LYS A 186 -6.86 -16.39 -9.34
N GLY A 187 -6.36 -16.83 -8.18
CA GLY A 187 -4.97 -16.67 -7.75
C GLY A 187 -4.60 -15.24 -7.36
N PHE A 188 -5.58 -14.38 -7.06
CA PHE A 188 -5.38 -13.04 -6.52
C PHE A 188 -5.16 -13.05 -5.01
N ALA A 189 -5.73 -14.02 -4.30
CA ALA A 189 -5.54 -14.23 -2.87
C ALA A 189 -4.80 -15.55 -2.59
N GLU A 190 -3.96 -15.57 -1.55
CA GLU A 190 -3.37 -16.80 -1.03
C GLU A 190 -4.40 -17.60 -0.19
N ALA A 191 -4.05 -18.84 0.18
CA ALA A 191 -4.90 -19.69 1.00
C ALA A 191 -5.22 -19.06 2.37
N ASP A 192 -4.24 -18.38 2.96
CA ASP A 192 -4.45 -17.46 4.09
C ASP A 192 -4.27 -16.01 3.60
N PRO A 193 -5.38 -15.29 3.32
CA PRO A 193 -5.33 -13.92 2.81
C PRO A 193 -5.29 -12.87 3.92
N SER A 194 -5.09 -13.25 5.19
CA SER A 194 -5.26 -12.34 6.34
C SER A 194 -4.40 -11.08 6.23
N MET A 195 -3.16 -11.18 5.75
CA MET A 195 -2.29 -10.02 5.53
C MET A 195 -2.87 -8.98 4.55
N ASP A 196 -3.68 -9.41 3.60
CA ASP A 196 -4.35 -8.54 2.64
C ASP A 196 -5.65 -7.99 3.24
N ILE A 197 -6.58 -8.87 3.62
CA ILE A 197 -7.95 -8.50 4.03
C ILE A 197 -8.02 -7.77 5.37
N ASP A 198 -7.00 -7.93 6.22
CA ASP A 198 -6.82 -7.15 7.46
C ASP A 198 -6.06 -5.84 7.22
N GLY A 199 -5.65 -5.55 5.99
CA GLY A 199 -5.07 -4.26 5.57
C GLY A 199 -3.57 -4.09 5.87
N HIS A 200 -2.91 -5.06 6.49
CA HIS A 200 -1.52 -4.95 6.92
C HIS A 200 -0.52 -4.81 5.75
N ASP A 201 -0.74 -5.50 4.64
CA ASP A 201 0.06 -5.33 3.42
C ASP A 201 0.00 -3.90 2.89
N ALA A 202 -1.23 -3.36 2.80
CA ALA A 202 -1.48 -2.00 2.37
C ALA A 202 -0.90 -0.98 3.37
N ALA A 203 -0.97 -1.26 4.68
CA ALA A 203 -0.45 -0.41 5.74
C ALA A 203 1.08 -0.22 5.65
N HIS A 204 1.83 -1.27 5.28
CA HIS A 204 3.27 -1.14 5.01
C HIS A 204 3.54 -0.19 3.84
N LYS A 205 2.76 -0.31 2.76
CA LYS A 205 2.90 0.53 1.56
C LYS A 205 2.60 2.00 1.87
N VAL A 206 1.48 2.29 2.55
CA VAL A 206 1.14 3.68 2.91
C VAL A 206 2.16 4.28 3.87
N GLY A 207 2.72 3.50 4.80
CA GLY A 207 3.81 3.95 5.68
C GLY A 207 5.07 4.37 4.90
N ILE A 208 5.48 3.60 3.90
CA ILE A 208 6.60 3.96 3.03
C ILE A 208 6.30 5.25 2.25
N LEU A 209 5.10 5.36 1.66
CA LEU A 209 4.69 6.56 0.91
C LEU A 209 4.64 7.80 1.81
N ALA A 210 4.04 7.70 3.00
CA ALA A 210 4.02 8.78 3.99
C ALA A 210 5.44 9.20 4.39
N SER A 211 6.34 8.21 4.57
CA SER A 211 7.73 8.50 4.93
C SER A 211 8.44 9.32 3.86
N LEU A 212 8.23 8.97 2.59
CA LEU A 212 8.80 9.68 1.45
C LEU A 212 8.21 11.08 1.29
N ALA A 213 6.89 11.20 1.44
CA ALA A 213 6.15 12.45 1.27
C ALA A 213 6.48 13.49 2.36
N HIS A 214 6.77 13.05 3.59
CA HIS A 214 6.97 13.94 4.75
C HIS A 214 8.38 13.88 5.36
N GLY A 215 9.28 13.05 4.85
CA GLY A 215 10.69 13.12 5.24
C GLY A 215 11.03 12.64 6.65
N PHE A 216 10.21 11.76 7.24
CA PHE A 216 10.53 11.00 8.45
C PHE A 216 10.03 9.56 8.32
N TRP A 217 10.67 8.59 8.98
CA TRP A 217 10.32 7.19 8.78
C TRP A 217 9.10 6.76 9.63
N VAL A 218 8.00 6.44 8.95
CA VAL A 218 6.76 5.96 9.58
C VAL A 218 6.87 4.45 9.87
N LYS A 219 6.87 4.11 11.16
CA LYS A 219 6.92 2.72 11.62
C LYS A 219 5.55 2.05 11.46
N PRO A 220 5.46 0.76 11.07
CA PRO A 220 4.19 0.04 10.88
C PRO A 220 3.21 0.18 12.05
N LYS A 221 3.72 0.09 13.29
CA LYS A 221 2.92 0.24 14.52
C LYS A 221 2.25 1.60 14.72
N ARG A 222 2.66 2.62 13.95
CA ARG A 222 2.09 3.97 13.99
C ARG A 222 0.98 4.15 12.95
N VAL A 223 0.86 3.24 11.98
CA VAL A 223 -0.20 3.28 10.97
C VAL A 223 -1.44 2.60 11.56
N TYR A 224 -2.50 3.38 11.80
CA TYR A 224 -3.78 2.77 12.16
C TYR A 224 -4.27 1.92 10.99
N THR A 225 -4.64 0.66 11.27
CA THR A 225 -4.97 -0.32 10.23
C THR A 225 -6.28 -1.01 10.58
N GLU A 226 -7.19 -1.00 9.62
CA GLU A 226 -8.50 -1.66 9.68
C GLU A 226 -8.76 -2.37 8.35
N GLY A 227 -9.15 -3.63 8.43
CA GLY A 227 -9.44 -4.47 7.26
C GLY A 227 -10.87 -4.35 6.75
N ILE A 228 -11.18 -5.15 5.73
CA ILE A 228 -12.47 -5.13 5.02
C ILE A 228 -13.47 -6.20 5.49
N ARG A 229 -13.09 -7.08 6.44
CA ARG A 229 -13.92 -8.24 6.87
C ARG A 229 -15.32 -7.89 7.36
N HIS A 230 -15.48 -6.71 7.93
CA HIS A 230 -16.75 -6.27 8.51
C HIS A 230 -17.68 -5.62 7.48
N VAL A 231 -17.21 -5.37 6.26
CA VAL A 231 -18.01 -4.77 5.17
C VAL A 231 -18.98 -5.83 4.66
N THR A 232 -20.25 -5.48 4.59
CA THR A 232 -21.33 -6.39 4.16
C THR A 232 -21.99 -5.90 2.86
N PRO A 233 -22.71 -6.78 2.13
CA PRO A 233 -23.45 -6.38 0.94
C PRO A 233 -24.41 -5.20 1.17
N ALA A 234 -25.08 -5.16 2.33
CA ALA A 234 -25.96 -4.04 2.67
C ALA A 234 -25.19 -2.71 2.86
N ASP A 235 -23.94 -2.73 3.33
CA ASP A 235 -23.13 -1.50 3.41
C ASP A 235 -22.82 -0.97 1.99
N LEU A 236 -22.51 -1.87 1.06
CA LEU A 236 -22.22 -1.55 -0.35
C LEU A 236 -23.45 -1.04 -1.10
N GLU A 237 -24.62 -1.62 -0.84
CA GLU A 237 -25.90 -1.19 -1.38
C GLU A 237 -26.28 0.22 -0.89
N PHE A 238 -26.21 0.46 0.42
CA PHE A 238 -26.51 1.78 0.96
C PHE A 238 -25.49 2.83 0.53
N ALA A 239 -24.20 2.48 0.49
CA ALA A 239 -23.19 3.36 -0.07
C ALA A 239 -23.51 3.72 -1.53
N ASP A 240 -23.96 2.76 -2.34
CA ASP A 240 -24.36 3.00 -3.73
C ASP A 240 -25.53 4.01 -3.83
N GLN A 241 -26.60 3.78 -3.06
CA GLN A 241 -27.79 4.64 -3.01
C GLN A 241 -27.44 6.07 -2.58
N LEU A 242 -26.47 6.21 -1.67
CA LEU A 242 -25.99 7.51 -1.17
C LEU A 242 -24.99 8.19 -2.12
N GLY A 243 -24.63 7.57 -3.24
CA GLY A 243 -23.71 8.15 -4.23
C GLY A 243 -22.23 7.85 -3.99
N TYR A 244 -21.92 6.78 -3.27
CA TYR A 244 -20.55 6.39 -2.89
C TYR A 244 -20.18 4.97 -3.37
N ARG A 245 -18.89 4.67 -3.28
CA ARG A 245 -18.27 3.33 -3.38
C ARG A 245 -17.47 3.09 -2.11
N ILE A 246 -17.35 1.84 -1.66
CA ILE A 246 -16.46 1.50 -0.54
C ILE A 246 -15.11 1.05 -1.09
N LYS A 247 -14.02 1.63 -0.58
CA LYS A 247 -12.64 1.27 -0.94
C LYS A 247 -11.79 1.13 0.32
N LEU A 248 -10.85 0.20 0.32
CA LEU A 248 -9.76 0.16 1.31
C LEU A 248 -8.73 1.22 0.92
N LEU A 249 -8.66 2.30 1.69
CA LEU A 249 -7.80 3.45 1.40
C LEU A 249 -6.66 3.57 2.40
N GLY A 250 -5.45 3.73 1.86
CA GLY A 250 -4.33 4.32 2.57
C GLY A 250 -4.40 5.83 2.46
N THR A 251 -4.55 6.51 3.59
CA THR A 251 -4.70 7.96 3.65
C THR A 251 -3.50 8.56 4.37
N VAL A 252 -2.91 9.57 3.75
CA VAL A 252 -1.90 10.45 4.34
C VAL A 252 -2.40 11.88 4.24
N LYS A 253 -2.50 12.59 5.36
CA LYS A 253 -2.91 14.00 5.38
C LYS A 253 -2.03 14.78 6.34
N SER A 254 -1.54 15.92 5.90
CA SER A 254 -0.80 16.85 6.76
C SER A 254 -1.69 18.02 7.17
N SER A 255 -1.68 18.35 8.46
CA SER A 255 -2.08 19.69 8.91
C SER A 255 -0.86 20.62 8.82
N LYS A 256 -1.06 21.93 8.63
CA LYS A 256 0.02 22.91 8.32
C LYS A 256 1.15 23.01 9.37
N ALA A 257 1.05 22.37 10.55
CA ALA A 257 2.10 22.33 11.57
C ALA A 257 1.95 21.17 12.59
N GLY A 258 1.15 20.14 12.30
CA GLY A 258 0.80 19.09 13.27
C GLY A 258 1.19 17.68 12.82
N PRO A 259 0.89 16.67 13.64
CA PRO A 259 1.09 15.28 13.28
C PRO A 259 0.46 14.94 11.93
N VAL A 260 1.13 14.09 11.17
CA VAL A 260 0.63 13.57 9.90
C VAL A 260 -0.37 12.45 10.20
N GLN A 261 -1.55 12.50 9.61
CA GLN A 261 -2.46 11.34 9.60
C GLN A 261 -1.85 10.28 8.69
N VAL A 262 -1.66 9.06 9.18
CA VAL A 262 -1.28 7.90 8.35
C VAL A 262 -2.15 6.71 8.73
N THR A 263 -3.09 6.37 7.86
CA THR A 263 -4.16 5.40 8.17
C THR A 263 -4.42 4.47 6.99
N MET A 264 -4.91 3.27 7.28
CA MET A 264 -5.39 2.28 6.32
C MET A 264 -6.75 1.76 6.79
N TYR A 265 -7.84 2.09 6.11
CA TYR A 265 -9.19 1.65 6.49
C TYR A 265 -10.16 1.61 5.31
N PRO A 266 -11.30 0.89 5.41
CA PRO A 266 -12.41 1.06 4.48
C PRO A 266 -13.01 2.46 4.61
N ALA A 267 -13.27 3.09 3.46
CA ALA A 267 -13.88 4.41 3.38
C ALA A 267 -14.90 4.47 2.24
N LEU A 268 -15.95 5.26 2.44
CA LEU A 268 -16.84 5.70 1.37
C LEU A 268 -16.12 6.78 0.55
N VAL A 269 -16.10 6.57 -0.76
CA VAL A 269 -15.52 7.44 -1.78
C VAL A 269 -16.65 7.90 -2.71
N PRO A 270 -16.85 9.21 -2.93
CA PRO A 270 -17.89 9.71 -3.83
C PRO A 270 -17.76 9.09 -5.22
N LYS A 271 -18.87 8.65 -5.83
CA LYS A 271 -18.88 8.10 -7.19
C LYS A 271 -18.32 9.09 -8.24
N SER A 272 -18.39 10.39 -7.95
CA SER A 272 -17.82 11.46 -8.77
C SER A 272 -16.29 11.51 -8.72
N HIS A 273 -15.65 10.97 -7.68
CA HIS A 273 -14.20 11.00 -7.54
C HIS A 273 -13.54 9.86 -8.31
N VAL A 274 -12.39 10.12 -8.94
CA VAL A 274 -11.73 9.15 -9.84
C VAL A 274 -11.36 7.83 -9.15
N LEU A 275 -11.02 7.86 -7.85
CA LEU A 275 -10.70 6.66 -7.08
C LEU A 275 -11.88 5.69 -6.95
N ALA A 276 -13.13 6.16 -7.03
CA ALA A 276 -14.31 5.30 -6.97
C ALA A 276 -14.37 4.34 -8.17
N SER A 277 -13.85 4.77 -9.33
CA SER A 277 -13.84 4.00 -10.58
C SER A 277 -12.75 2.92 -10.65
N VAL A 278 -11.81 2.90 -9.71
CA VAL A 278 -10.67 1.98 -9.70
C VAL A 278 -11.13 0.60 -9.23
N GLY A 279 -11.51 -0.27 -10.17
CA GLY A 279 -11.99 -1.63 -9.90
C GLY A 279 -10.94 -2.73 -10.07
N GLY A 280 -11.32 -3.95 -9.66
CA GLY A 280 -10.55 -5.17 -9.86
C GLY A 280 -9.22 -5.18 -9.10
N VAL A 281 -8.17 -5.73 -9.71
CA VAL A 281 -6.84 -5.90 -9.09
C VAL A 281 -5.92 -4.68 -9.25
N TYR A 282 -6.45 -3.57 -9.74
CA TYR A 282 -5.67 -2.36 -9.99
C TYR A 282 -5.45 -1.56 -8.71
N ASN A 283 -4.30 -0.90 -8.68
CA ASN A 283 -3.96 0.08 -7.67
C ASN A 283 -4.09 1.49 -8.26
N ALA A 284 -4.32 2.45 -7.37
CA ALA A 284 -4.29 3.86 -7.70
C ALA A 284 -3.72 4.66 -6.54
N ILE A 285 -2.92 5.68 -6.84
CA ILE A 285 -2.44 6.65 -5.86
C ILE A 285 -2.84 8.03 -6.38
N TYR A 286 -3.71 8.69 -5.64
CA TYR A 286 -4.05 10.10 -5.83
C TYR A 286 -3.19 10.94 -4.90
N LEU A 287 -2.61 12.01 -5.43
CA LEU A 287 -1.71 12.92 -4.74
C LEU A 287 -2.19 14.35 -4.93
N LYS A 288 -2.25 15.11 -3.83
CA LYS A 288 -2.46 16.55 -3.81
C LYS A 288 -1.17 17.22 -3.33
N GLY A 289 -0.57 18.04 -4.20
CA GLY A 289 0.60 18.85 -3.89
C GLY A 289 0.26 20.34 -3.86
N ASP A 290 0.96 21.10 -3.05
CA ASP A 290 0.80 22.56 -2.95
C ASP A 290 1.03 23.30 -4.28
N VAL A 291 1.99 22.85 -5.10
CA VAL A 291 2.28 23.41 -6.43
C VAL A 291 1.68 22.56 -7.55
N LEU A 292 1.74 21.23 -7.42
CA LEU A 292 1.27 20.26 -8.41
C LEU A 292 -0.25 20.31 -8.62
N GLY A 293 -1.01 20.61 -7.56
CA GLY A 293 -2.43 20.29 -7.49
C GLY A 293 -2.64 18.77 -7.46
N ASP A 294 -3.69 18.33 -8.14
CA ASP A 294 -4.20 16.96 -8.06
C ASP A 294 -3.64 16.09 -9.19
N THR A 295 -3.10 14.92 -8.84
CA THR A 295 -2.63 13.93 -9.82
C THR A 295 -3.03 12.50 -9.42
N LEU A 296 -3.19 11.65 -10.42
CA LEU A 296 -3.54 10.23 -10.24
C LEU A 296 -2.53 9.34 -10.98
N TYR A 297 -2.04 8.33 -10.26
CA TYR A 297 -1.19 7.28 -10.81
C TYR A 297 -1.89 5.94 -10.69
N TYR A 298 -2.18 5.31 -11.82
CA TYR A 298 -3.01 4.11 -11.92
C TYR A 298 -2.28 3.00 -12.65
N GLY A 299 -2.41 1.77 -12.16
CA GLY A 299 -1.80 0.61 -12.79
C GLY A 299 -1.92 -0.67 -11.96
N GLN A 300 -1.30 -1.74 -12.45
CA GLN A 300 -1.27 -3.00 -11.70
C GLN A 300 -0.32 -2.89 -10.49
N GLY A 301 -0.89 -3.06 -9.31
CA GLY A 301 -0.18 -2.96 -8.02
C GLY A 301 0.62 -4.19 -7.60
N ALA A 302 0.45 -5.29 -8.32
CA ALA A 302 1.06 -6.59 -8.08
C ALA A 302 1.15 -7.36 -9.41
N GLY A 303 1.77 -8.53 -9.36
CA GLY A 303 1.92 -9.41 -10.52
C GLY A 303 3.36 -9.44 -11.05
N GLN A 304 3.69 -10.57 -11.70
CA GLN A 304 5.07 -10.87 -12.09
C GLN A 304 5.71 -9.78 -12.93
N ASP A 305 5.03 -9.34 -13.99
CA ASP A 305 5.59 -8.41 -14.97
C ASP A 305 5.58 -6.97 -14.47
N ALA A 306 4.53 -6.55 -13.77
CA ALA A 306 4.44 -5.21 -13.18
C ALA A 306 5.58 -4.97 -12.17
N THR A 307 5.77 -5.88 -11.20
CA THR A 307 6.86 -5.76 -10.22
C THR A 307 8.23 -5.91 -10.88
N ALA A 308 8.40 -6.82 -11.85
CA ALA A 308 9.66 -6.94 -12.57
C ALA A 308 10.00 -5.66 -13.35
N SER A 309 9.00 -4.96 -13.89
CA SER A 309 9.20 -3.68 -14.59
C SER A 309 9.80 -2.61 -13.67
N ALA A 310 9.27 -2.46 -12.44
CA ALA A 310 9.83 -1.53 -11.46
C ALA A 310 11.27 -1.90 -11.05
N VAL A 311 11.55 -3.20 -10.82
CA VAL A 311 12.91 -3.68 -10.54
C VAL A 311 13.88 -3.35 -11.68
N LEU A 312 13.45 -3.46 -12.94
CA LEU A 312 14.28 -3.09 -14.09
C LEU A 312 14.55 -1.60 -14.17
N GLY A 313 13.60 -0.76 -13.75
CA GLY A 313 13.78 0.69 -13.61
C GLY A 313 14.88 1.01 -12.60
N ASP A 314 14.80 0.41 -11.41
CA ASP A 314 15.81 0.57 -10.36
C ASP A 314 17.19 0.05 -10.80
N ILE A 315 17.24 -1.09 -11.51
CA ILE A 315 18.49 -1.62 -12.10
C ILE A 315 19.07 -0.62 -13.11
N ALA A 316 18.23 0.02 -13.91
CA ALA A 316 18.65 1.01 -14.90
C ALA A 316 19.23 2.26 -14.23
N ASP A 317 18.59 2.77 -13.17
CA ASP A 317 19.07 3.90 -12.39
C ASP A 317 20.42 3.57 -11.72
N ALA A 318 20.53 2.42 -11.07
CA ALA A 318 21.79 1.97 -10.48
C ALA A 318 22.92 1.84 -11.52
N ALA A 319 22.61 1.31 -12.71
CA ALA A 319 23.60 1.18 -13.78
C ALA A 319 24.06 2.54 -14.33
N LEU A 320 23.16 3.53 -14.41
CA LEU A 320 23.50 4.90 -14.83
C LEU A 320 24.32 5.61 -13.76
N ASP A 321 23.94 5.51 -12.50
CA ASP A 321 24.68 6.11 -11.38
C ASP A 321 26.10 5.53 -11.32
N MET A 322 26.27 4.22 -11.54
CA MET A 322 27.60 3.61 -11.67
C MET A 322 28.37 4.13 -12.90
N LYS A 323 27.71 4.24 -14.05
CA LYS A 323 28.34 4.72 -15.30
C LYS A 323 28.89 6.13 -15.18
N HIS A 324 28.19 6.98 -14.43
CA HIS A 324 28.53 8.39 -14.24
C HIS A 324 29.24 8.69 -12.93
N ASP A 325 29.60 7.65 -12.16
CA ASP A 325 30.25 7.76 -10.85
C ASP A 325 29.48 8.67 -9.88
N SER A 326 28.15 8.54 -9.90
CA SER A 326 27.21 9.37 -9.14
C SER A 326 26.28 8.51 -8.25
N PRO A 327 26.80 7.60 -7.41
CA PRO A 327 25.97 6.67 -6.62
C PRO A 327 25.00 7.39 -5.67
N GLU A 328 25.30 8.64 -5.30
CA GLU A 328 24.49 9.46 -4.40
C GLU A 328 23.64 10.53 -5.12
N ARG A 329 23.48 10.45 -6.45
CA ARG A 329 22.68 11.41 -7.23
C ARG A 329 21.30 11.65 -6.60
N VAL A 330 20.67 10.57 -6.15
CA VAL A 330 19.43 10.61 -5.36
C VAL A 330 19.57 9.66 -4.18
N ARG A 331 19.64 10.20 -2.97
CA ARG A 331 19.74 9.42 -1.72
C ARG A 331 18.58 8.45 -1.57
N ALA A 332 18.84 7.24 -1.06
CA ALA A 332 17.81 6.24 -0.82
C ALA A 332 16.63 6.78 0.01
N PHE A 333 16.91 7.63 0.99
CA PHE A 333 15.93 8.37 1.77
C PHE A 333 16.53 9.72 2.20
N THR A 334 15.76 10.81 2.09
CA THR A 334 16.19 12.15 2.50
C THR A 334 15.32 12.64 3.65
N PRO A 335 15.81 12.60 4.89
CA PRO A 335 15.10 13.21 6.01
C PRO A 335 15.01 14.73 5.81
N HIS A 336 13.81 15.29 5.87
CA HIS A 336 13.59 16.74 5.75
C HIS A 336 12.61 17.30 6.80
N GLU A 337 11.85 16.44 7.48
CA GLU A 337 11.10 16.80 8.69
C GLU A 337 11.41 15.77 9.79
N ALA A 338 12.67 15.70 10.23
CA ALA A 338 13.15 14.63 11.13
C ALA A 338 12.39 14.50 12.48
N ASN A 339 11.67 15.56 12.89
CA ASN A 339 10.84 15.56 14.10
C ASN A 339 9.34 15.33 13.80
N GLY A 340 9.00 14.96 12.57
CA GLY A 340 7.62 14.63 12.20
C GLY A 340 7.11 13.42 12.97
N GLU A 341 5.81 13.43 13.23
CA GLU A 341 5.14 12.38 13.97
C GLU A 341 3.82 11.99 13.31
N VAL A 342 3.38 10.76 13.56
CA VAL A 342 2.07 10.28 13.13
C VAL A 342 1.06 10.53 14.24
N GLY A 343 -0.04 11.19 13.89
CA GLY A 343 -1.13 11.49 14.82
C GLY A 343 -1.82 10.23 15.33
N ALA A 344 -2.39 10.29 16.55
CA ALA A 344 -3.22 9.22 17.05
C ALA A 344 -4.53 9.17 16.26
N ILE A 345 -5.04 7.96 16.00
CA ILE A 345 -6.34 7.78 15.31
C ILE A 345 -7.47 8.51 16.03
N ASP A 346 -7.42 8.58 17.37
CA ASP A 346 -8.39 9.25 18.23
C ASP A 346 -8.59 10.73 17.88
N ASP A 347 -7.56 11.40 17.37
CA ASP A 347 -7.56 12.82 17.02
C ASP A 347 -7.91 13.06 15.54
N VAL A 348 -7.95 12.01 14.73
CA VAL A 348 -8.29 12.12 13.31
C VAL A 348 -9.75 12.51 13.17
N VAL A 349 -10.00 13.54 12.36
CA VAL A 349 -11.34 14.07 12.07
C VAL A 349 -11.81 13.54 10.73
N ASN A 350 -12.88 12.75 10.72
CA ASN A 350 -13.52 12.23 9.51
C ASN A 350 -15.02 12.48 9.56
N SER A 351 -15.68 12.39 8.40
CA SER A 351 -17.12 12.15 8.33
C SER A 351 -17.39 10.64 8.38
N TYR A 352 -18.61 10.22 8.71
CA TYR A 352 -18.89 8.81 8.95
C TYR A 352 -20.23 8.36 8.38
N TYR A 353 -20.23 7.16 7.80
CA TYR A 353 -21.39 6.33 7.56
C TYR A 353 -21.63 5.48 8.80
N LEU A 354 -22.85 5.51 9.33
CA LEU A 354 -23.27 4.71 10.48
C LEU A 354 -24.50 3.89 10.12
N ARG A 355 -24.37 2.57 10.15
CA ARG A 355 -25.48 1.64 9.99
C ARG A 355 -25.83 0.99 11.32
N LEU A 356 -27.11 1.08 11.67
CA LEU A 356 -27.67 0.52 12.89
C LEU A 356 -28.75 -0.51 12.53
N ASN A 357 -28.68 -1.68 13.15
CA ASN A 357 -29.77 -2.63 13.15
C ASN A 357 -30.55 -2.41 14.45
N VAL A 358 -31.77 -1.89 14.33
CA VAL A 358 -32.56 -1.40 15.47
C VAL A 358 -33.94 -2.03 15.52
N LEU A 359 -34.51 -2.16 16.72
CA LEU A 359 -35.91 -2.56 16.88
C LEU A 359 -36.83 -1.48 16.29
N ASP A 360 -37.82 -1.92 15.52
CA ASP A 360 -38.82 -1.03 14.95
C ASP A 360 -39.82 -0.57 16.02
N ARG A 361 -39.47 0.52 16.72
CA ARG A 361 -40.33 1.16 17.70
C ARG A 361 -40.08 2.67 17.78
N PRO A 362 -41.10 3.48 18.12
CA PRO A 362 -40.92 4.90 18.30
C PRO A 362 -39.83 5.26 19.32
N GLY A 363 -39.11 6.35 19.08
CA GLY A 363 -38.13 6.92 20.01
C GLY A 363 -36.69 6.39 19.91
N VAL A 364 -36.43 5.30 19.16
CA VAL A 364 -35.06 4.79 18.96
C VAL A 364 -34.17 5.85 18.29
N LEU A 365 -34.64 6.47 17.19
CA LEU A 365 -33.89 7.52 16.50
C LEU A 365 -33.57 8.70 17.44
N ASN A 366 -34.52 9.11 18.29
CA ASN A 366 -34.29 10.18 19.26
C ASN A 366 -33.19 9.81 20.27
N GLN A 367 -33.16 8.57 20.77
CA GLN A 367 -32.11 8.11 21.66
C GLN A 367 -30.73 8.15 20.98
N VAL A 368 -30.64 7.69 19.74
CA VAL A 368 -29.40 7.73 18.94
C VAL A 368 -28.96 9.17 18.70
N ALA A 369 -29.86 10.03 18.21
CA ALA A 369 -29.58 11.43 17.94
C ALA A 369 -29.15 12.19 19.20
N SER A 370 -29.77 11.91 20.35
CA SER A 370 -29.40 12.49 21.64
C SER A 370 -27.98 12.11 22.08
N ILE A 371 -27.55 10.86 21.82
CA ILE A 371 -26.18 10.42 22.11
C ILE A 371 -25.18 11.14 21.20
N LEU A 372 -25.46 11.22 19.90
CA LEU A 372 -24.61 11.92 18.93
C LEU A 372 -24.50 13.41 19.26
N ALA A 373 -25.61 14.06 19.61
CA ALA A 373 -25.63 15.46 20.03
C ALA A 373 -24.79 15.71 21.30
N LYS A 374 -24.86 14.83 22.30
CA LYS A 374 -24.00 14.89 23.49
C LYS A 374 -22.51 14.77 23.16
N ALA A 375 -22.18 14.01 22.11
CA ALA A 375 -20.83 13.90 21.57
C ALA A 375 -20.44 15.04 20.62
N LYS A 376 -21.34 16.02 20.38
CA LYS A 376 -21.19 17.12 19.41
C LYS A 376 -20.99 16.64 17.97
N ILE A 377 -21.64 15.54 17.60
CA ILE A 377 -21.59 14.97 16.26
C ILE A 377 -22.91 15.29 15.55
N GLY A 378 -22.84 16.08 14.48
CA GLY A 378 -23.99 16.41 13.66
C GLY A 378 -24.39 15.27 12.73
N ILE A 379 -25.67 15.19 12.38
CA ILE A 379 -26.23 14.24 11.40
C ILE A 379 -26.47 15.01 10.11
N ALA A 380 -25.82 14.58 9.03
CA ALA A 380 -25.96 15.17 7.70
C ALA A 380 -27.20 14.64 6.96
N SER A 381 -27.46 13.32 7.07
CA SER A 381 -28.65 12.70 6.51
C SER A 381 -29.03 11.43 7.25
N VAL A 382 -30.30 11.02 7.13
CA VAL A 382 -30.84 9.79 7.68
C VAL A 382 -31.60 9.07 6.57
N LEU A 383 -31.32 7.78 6.40
CA LEU A 383 -31.99 6.90 5.46
C LEU A 383 -32.58 5.71 6.22
N GLN A 384 -33.88 5.52 6.05
CA GLN A 384 -34.60 4.33 6.50
C GLN A 384 -35.40 3.81 5.31
N PRO A 385 -34.96 2.71 4.66
CA PRO A 385 -35.67 2.14 3.53
C PRO A 385 -37.11 1.78 3.88
N GLU A 386 -38.05 2.14 3.02
CA GLU A 386 -39.46 1.76 3.13
C GLU A 386 -39.64 0.25 2.92
N GLY A 387 -40.71 -0.33 3.47
CA GLY A 387 -41.08 -1.72 3.20
C GLY A 387 -40.24 -2.78 3.91
N GLN A 388 -39.34 -2.42 4.83
CA GLN A 388 -38.69 -3.41 5.69
C GLN A 388 -39.73 -4.11 6.58
N GLN A 389 -39.87 -5.43 6.40
CA GLN A 389 -40.76 -6.26 7.21
C GLN A 389 -39.97 -6.99 8.29
N GLY A 390 -40.35 -6.81 9.55
CA GLY A 390 -39.78 -7.53 10.68
C GLY A 390 -39.63 -6.69 11.94
N LYS A 391 -39.21 -7.31 13.04
CA LYS A 391 -38.99 -6.61 14.33
C LYS A 391 -37.75 -5.71 14.32
N ASN A 392 -36.82 -5.92 13.39
CA ASN A 392 -35.60 -5.15 13.26
C ASN A 392 -35.54 -4.49 11.89
N ILE A 393 -35.14 -3.22 11.87
CA ILE A 393 -34.95 -2.42 10.67
C ILE A 393 -33.52 -1.89 10.62
N LEU A 394 -33.03 -1.63 9.41
CA LEU A 394 -31.76 -0.94 9.16
C LEU A 394 -32.00 0.57 9.09
N LEU A 395 -31.30 1.29 9.94
CA LEU A 395 -31.22 2.74 9.95
C LEU A 395 -29.80 3.15 9.55
N VAL A 396 -29.70 4.02 8.56
CA VAL A 396 -28.42 4.53 8.05
C VAL A 396 -28.34 6.03 8.31
N LEU A 397 -27.20 6.49 8.82
CA LEU A 397 -26.94 7.90 9.07
C LEU A 397 -25.61 8.28 8.41
N MET A 398 -25.60 9.43 7.74
CA MET A 398 -24.38 10.14 7.41
C MET A 398 -24.12 11.17 8.50
N LEU A 399 -22.92 11.16 9.07
CA LEU A 399 -22.51 12.03 10.16
C LEU A 399 -21.49 13.05 9.67
N HIS A 400 -21.59 14.28 10.17
CA HIS A 400 -20.61 15.33 9.92
C HIS A 400 -19.24 14.99 10.53
N ALA A 401 -18.25 15.77 10.12
CA ALA A 401 -16.87 15.65 10.57
C ALA A 401 -16.75 15.69 12.10
N ALA A 402 -16.12 14.68 12.70
CA ALA A 402 -15.86 14.62 14.13
C ALA A 402 -14.58 13.82 14.43
N PRO A 403 -13.89 14.11 15.56
CA PRO A 403 -12.77 13.29 16.02
C PRO A 403 -13.20 11.84 16.27
N GLU A 404 -12.36 10.89 15.88
CA GLU A 404 -12.63 9.46 16.03
C GLU A 404 -12.92 9.09 17.50
N ALA A 405 -12.22 9.69 18.46
CA ALA A 405 -12.45 9.44 19.89
C ALA A 405 -13.86 9.83 20.34
N ALA A 406 -14.42 10.92 19.79
CA ALA A 406 -15.79 11.34 20.10
C ALA A 406 -16.80 10.34 19.52
N LEU A 407 -16.58 9.88 18.29
CA LEU A 407 -17.42 8.87 17.67
C LEU A 407 -17.33 7.53 18.39
N ALA A 408 -16.15 7.04 18.74
CA ALA A 408 -15.96 5.78 19.45
C ALA A 408 -16.73 5.76 20.79
N LYS A 409 -16.71 6.88 21.53
CA LYS A 409 -17.51 7.06 22.75
C LYS A 409 -19.01 7.02 22.46
N ALA A 410 -19.46 7.68 21.39
CA ALA A 410 -20.86 7.67 20.97
C ALA A 410 -21.33 6.26 20.55
N LEU A 411 -20.55 5.55 19.73
CA LEU A 411 -20.86 4.17 19.29
C LEU A 411 -20.95 3.20 20.48
N LYS A 412 -20.06 3.35 21.47
CA LYS A 412 -20.13 2.55 22.71
C LYS A 412 -21.40 2.82 23.51
N ALA A 413 -21.88 4.07 23.53
CA ALA A 413 -23.13 4.41 24.19
C ALA A 413 -24.35 3.92 23.39
N ILE A 414 -24.35 4.06 22.06
CA ILE A 414 -25.39 3.55 21.17
C ILE A 414 -25.52 2.03 21.29
N GLY A 415 -24.40 1.30 21.28
CA GLY A 415 -24.39 -0.15 21.41
C GLY A 415 -24.87 -0.69 22.78
N LYS A 416 -25.08 0.17 23.77
CA LYS A 416 -25.69 -0.20 25.07
C LYS A 416 -27.22 -0.03 25.06
N LEU A 417 -27.80 0.60 24.05
CA LEU A 417 -29.24 0.74 23.94
C LEU A 417 -29.86 -0.64 23.66
N ALA A 418 -30.83 -1.05 24.47
CA ALA A 418 -31.50 -2.35 24.33
C ALA A 418 -32.18 -2.54 22.94
N ALA A 419 -32.47 -1.44 22.25
CA ALA A 419 -33.08 -1.46 20.92
C ALA A 419 -32.07 -1.51 19.77
N VAL A 420 -30.77 -1.51 20.03
CA VAL A 420 -29.74 -1.38 19.00
C VAL A 420 -28.79 -2.57 19.09
N LYS A 421 -28.62 -3.30 17.99
CA LYS A 421 -27.53 -4.28 17.87
C LYS A 421 -26.20 -3.56 17.66
N LYS A 422 -25.09 -4.32 17.56
CA LYS A 422 -23.75 -3.76 17.34
C LYS A 422 -23.74 -2.78 16.14
N PRO A 423 -23.40 -1.50 16.35
CA PRO A 423 -23.26 -0.53 15.27
C PRO A 423 -22.18 -0.92 14.25
N THR A 424 -22.42 -0.64 12.97
CA THR A 424 -21.40 -0.70 11.90
C THR A 424 -21.07 0.72 11.47
N MET A 425 -19.78 1.05 11.35
CA MET A 425 -19.32 2.37 10.96
C MET A 425 -18.26 2.25 9.88
N ILE A 426 -18.32 3.13 8.89
CA ILE A 426 -17.31 3.27 7.85
C ILE A 426 -17.00 4.76 7.68
N ARG A 427 -15.73 5.12 7.52
CA ARG A 427 -15.31 6.52 7.35
C ARG A 427 -15.72 7.03 5.96
N VAL A 428 -15.82 8.35 5.80
CA VAL A 428 -16.20 9.00 4.53
C VAL A 428 -15.12 10.03 4.17
N GLU A 429 -14.59 9.92 2.97
CA GLU A 429 -13.58 10.82 2.41
C GLU A 429 -14.21 11.67 1.30
N HIS A 430 -14.16 13.00 1.42
CA HIS A 430 -14.82 13.92 0.48
C HIS A 430 -13.91 14.46 -0.63
N PHE A 431 -12.57 14.46 -0.42
CA PHE A 431 -11.56 14.92 -1.39
C PHE A 431 -11.64 16.42 -1.75
N ASP A 432 -12.13 17.27 -0.84
CA ASP A 432 -12.30 18.72 -1.03
C ASP A 432 -10.98 19.52 -1.03
#